data_AF-A0A957XIJ2-F1
#
_entry.id   AF-A0A957XIJ2-F1
#
_cell.length_a   1.000
_cell.length_b   1.000
_cell.length_c   1.000
_cell.angle_alpha   90.00
_cell.angle_beta   90.00
_cell.angle_gamma   90.00
#
_symmetry.space_group_name_H-M   'P 1'
#
loop_
_entity.id
_entity.type
_entity.pdbx_description
1 polymer ?
#
loop_
_entity_poly.entity_id
_entity_poly.type
_entity_poly.pdbx_seq_one_letter_code
_entity_poly.pdbx_strand_id
1 'polypeptide(L)'
;MMTAETITLNLPTPLAQELNAVSQEFLLDILERGLRQFKIERALEQYSQGTISFGAAARQAEISPSELARYAYARGMEPPFSDQTVQEELG
;
A
#
# COMPACT_ATOMS: atom_id res chain seq x y z
N MET A 1 -12.29 6.41 -23.19
CA MET A 1 -12.48 7.74 -22.58
C MET A 1 -12.09 7.60 -21.13
N MET A 2 -11.03 8.26 -20.66
CA MET A 2 -10.72 8.30 -19.24
C MET A 2 -11.75 9.21 -18.56
N THR A 3 -12.56 8.67 -17.67
CA THR A 3 -13.55 9.44 -16.89
C THR A 3 -12.81 10.12 -15.75
N ALA A 4 -12.80 11.45 -15.73
CA ALA A 4 -12.26 12.21 -14.61
C ALA A 4 -13.36 12.47 -13.58
N GLU A 5 -13.08 12.15 -12.31
CA GLU A 5 -13.93 12.46 -11.17
C GLU A 5 -13.23 13.49 -10.28
N THR A 6 -13.98 14.44 -9.73
CA THR A 6 -13.41 15.49 -8.87
C THR A 6 -13.68 15.17 -7.40
N ILE A 7 -12.61 15.11 -6.60
CA ILE A 7 -12.68 14.92 -5.16
C ILE A 7 -12.35 16.26 -4.48
N THR A 8 -13.19 16.68 -3.52
CA THR A 8 -12.94 17.88 -2.71
C THR A 8 -12.55 17.46 -1.29
N LEU A 9 -11.46 18.01 -0.77
CA LEU A 9 -10.91 17.70 0.55
C LEU A 9 -10.74 18.97 1.38
N ASN A 10 -11.08 18.89 2.67
CA ASN A 10 -10.77 19.95 3.63
C ASN A 10 -9.40 19.66 4.24
N LEU A 11 -8.41 20.50 3.92
CA LEU A 11 -7.02 20.32 4.35
C LEU A 11 -6.59 21.44 5.30
N PRO A 12 -5.64 21.18 6.22
CA PRO A 12 -4.95 22.23 6.94
C PRO A 12 -4.31 23.23 5.97
N THR A 13 -4.42 24.53 6.24
CA THR A 13 -3.93 25.60 5.36
C THR A 13 -2.48 25.42 4.90
N PRO A 14 -1.51 25.03 5.76
CA PRO A 14 -0.13 24.83 5.33
C PRO A 14 0.00 23.73 4.26
N LEU A 15 -0.72 22.62 4.43
CA LEU A 15 -0.71 21.51 3.48
C LEU A 15 -1.37 21.90 2.16
N ALA A 16 -2.49 22.64 2.21
CA ALA A 16 -3.15 23.13 1.01
C ALA A 16 -2.24 24.06 0.20
N GLN A 17 -1.45 24.91 0.86
CA GLN A 17 -0.48 25.79 0.20
C GLN A 17 0.63 25.01 -0.50
N GLU A 18 1.18 23.99 0.15
CA GLU A 18 2.22 23.13 -0.43
C GLU A 18 1.70 22.35 -1.64
N LEU A 19 0.50 21.75 -1.53
CA LEU A 19 -0.12 21.00 -2.63
C LEU A 19 -0.54 21.91 -3.80
N ASN A 20 -0.91 23.16 -3.54
CA ASN A 20 -1.22 24.11 -4.61
C ASN A 20 0.02 24.59 -5.38
N ALA A 21 1.23 24.41 -4.83
CA ALA A 21 2.48 24.82 -5.46
C ALA A 21 3.03 23.78 -6.46
N VAL A 22 2.47 22.57 -6.49
CA VAL A 22 2.92 21.47 -7.35
C VAL A 22 1.94 21.19 -8.49
N SER A 23 2.39 20.48 -9.53
CA SER A 23 1.55 20.17 -10.69
C SER A 23 0.49 19.12 -10.36
N GLN A 24 -0.59 19.09 -11.14
CA GLN A 24 -1.65 18.09 -10.98
C GLN A 24 -1.12 16.66 -11.17
N GLU A 25 -0.20 16.45 -12.12
CA GLU A 25 0.40 15.13 -12.35
C GLU A 25 1.19 14.67 -11.12
N PHE A 26 1.93 15.58 -10.48
CA PHE A 26 2.69 15.27 -9.28
C PHE A 26 1.78 14.96 -8.08
N LEU A 27 0.66 15.70 -7.94
CA LEU A 27 -0.35 15.40 -6.92
C LEU A 27 -0.95 14.01 -7.09
N LEU A 28 -1.27 13.63 -8.33
CA LEU A 28 -1.79 12.29 -8.62
C LEU A 28 -0.76 11.21 -8.27
N ASP A 29 0.51 11.40 -8.64
CA ASP A 29 1.56 10.43 -8.32
C ASP A 29 1.77 10.28 -6.79
N ILE A 30 1.71 11.39 -6.03
CA ILE A 30 1.73 11.34 -4.56
C ILE A 30 0.54 10.56 -4.02
N LEU A 31 -0.68 10.84 -4.50
CA LEU A 31 -1.89 10.20 -4.02
C LEU A 31 -1.89 8.70 -4.32
N GLU A 32 -1.48 8.29 -5.52
CA GLU A 32 -1.38 6.88 -5.90
C GLU A 32 -0.38 6.13 -5.02
N ARG A 33 0.81 6.70 -4.81
CA ARG A 33 1.86 6.11 -3.97
C ARG A 33 1.44 6.05 -2.50
N GLY A 34 0.87 7.15 -1.99
CA GLY A 34 0.39 7.25 -0.61
C GLY A 34 -0.73 6.25 -0.33
N LEU A 35 -1.71 6.13 -1.24
CA LEU A 35 -2.81 5.17 -1.10
C LEU A 35 -2.29 3.73 -1.11
N ARG A 36 -1.39 3.40 -2.04
CA ARG A 36 -0.76 2.08 -2.12
C ARG A 36 -0.03 1.73 -0.83
N GLN A 37 0.84 2.62 -0.34
CA GLN A 37 1.60 2.41 0.88
C GLN A 37 0.68 2.21 2.09
N PHE A 38 -0.36 3.04 2.21
CA PHE A 38 -1.30 2.96 3.33
C PHE A 38 -2.10 1.65 3.34
N LYS A 39 -2.50 1.14 2.17
CA LYS A 39 -3.16 -0.19 2.07
C LYS A 39 -2.25 -1.31 2.57
N ILE A 40 -0.97 -1.28 2.20
CA ILE A 40 0.03 -2.27 2.63
C ILE A 40 0.23 -2.23 4.15
N GLU A 41 0.41 -1.03 4.70
CA GLU A 41 0.61 -0.84 6.15
C GLU A 41 -0.58 -1.36 6.95
N ARG A 42 -1.80 -1.00 6.56
CA ARG A 42 -3.02 -1.47 7.22
C ARG A 42 -3.19 -2.99 7.13
N ALA A 43 -2.85 -3.59 5.99
CA ALA A 43 -2.93 -5.03 5.82
C ALA A 43 -1.92 -5.77 6.73
N LEU A 44 -0.68 -5.27 6.82
CA LEU A 44 0.34 -5.83 7.70
C LEU A 44 -0.01 -5.65 9.19
N GLU A 45 -0.60 -4.52 9.56
CA GLU A 45 -1.07 -4.28 10.93
C GLU A 45 -2.13 -5.32 11.33
N GLN A 46 -3.15 -5.52 10.49
CA GLN A 46 -4.18 -6.53 10.75
C GLN A 46 -3.65 -7.96 10.78
N TYR A 47 -2.68 -8.27 9.91
CA TYR A 47 -1.96 -9.54 9.94
C TYR A 47 -1.19 -9.73 11.26
N SER A 48 -0.44 -8.71 11.69
CA SER A 48 0.36 -8.76 12.93
C SER A 48 -0.49 -8.93 14.19
N GLN A 49 -1.73 -8.44 14.16
CA GLN A 49 -2.72 -8.62 15.21
C GLN A 49 -3.42 -9.99 15.15
N GLY A 50 -3.09 -10.83 14.17
CA GLY A 50 -3.70 -12.15 13.95
C GLY A 50 -5.15 -12.10 13.46
N THR A 51 -5.62 -10.93 12.99
CA THR A 51 -7.02 -10.74 12.55
C THR A 51 -7.27 -11.37 11.18
N ILE A 52 -6.26 -11.37 10.31
CA ILE A 52 -6.32 -11.93 8.95
C ILE A 52 -5.08 -12.78 8.67
N SER A 53 -5.21 -13.74 7.74
CA SER A 53 -4.06 -14.52 7.26
C SER A 53 -3.16 -13.68 6.35
N PHE A 54 -1.91 -14.12 6.17
CA PHE A 54 -0.94 -13.43 5.31
C PHE A 54 -1.44 -13.29 3.85
N GLY A 55 -2.03 -14.35 3.29
CA GLY A 55 -2.63 -14.30 1.96
C GLY A 55 -3.86 -13.38 1.88
N ALA A 56 -4.63 -13.24 2.97
CA ALA A 56 -5.72 -12.28 3.02
C ALA A 56 -5.21 -10.82 3.09
N ALA A 57 -4.11 -10.59 3.81
CA ALA A 57 -3.43 -9.30 3.84
C ALA A 57 -2.92 -8.90 2.45
N ALA A 58 -2.33 -9.83 1.69
CA ALA A 58 -1.85 -9.55 0.33
C ALA A 58 -2.98 -9.13 -0.60
N ARG A 59 -4.12 -9.84 -0.56
CA ARG A 59 -5.32 -9.47 -1.32
C ARG A 59 -5.88 -8.11 -0.92
N GLN A 60 -5.92 -7.79 0.38
CA GLN A 60 -6.41 -6.50 0.87
C GLN A 60 -5.49 -5.33 0.47
N ALA A 61 -4.18 -5.59 0.41
CA ALA A 61 -3.19 -4.63 -0.04
C ALA A 61 -3.10 -4.53 -1.58
N GLU A 62 -3.83 -5.37 -2.32
CA GLU A 62 -3.81 -5.43 -3.79
C GLU A 62 -2.40 -5.69 -4.36
N ILE A 63 -1.59 -6.49 -3.65
CA ILE A 63 -0.23 -6.89 -4.07
C ILE A 63 -0.04 -8.41 -3.96
N SER A 64 1.03 -8.93 -4.55
CA SER A 64 1.36 -10.35 -4.42
C SER A 64 1.79 -10.70 -2.98
N PRO A 65 1.65 -11.96 -2.56
CA PRO A 65 2.18 -12.42 -1.28
C PRO A 65 3.70 -12.21 -1.16
N SER A 66 4.47 -12.43 -2.23
CA SER A 66 5.91 -12.16 -2.31
C SER A 66 6.24 -10.68 -2.09
N GLU A 67 5.51 -9.78 -2.74
CA GLU A 67 5.71 -8.34 -2.52
C GLU A 67 5.37 -7.96 -1.06
N LEU A 68 4.26 -8.47 -0.53
CA LEU A 68 3.90 -8.22 0.86
C LEU A 68 4.97 -8.75 1.83
N ALA A 69 5.60 -9.88 1.51
CA ALA A 69 6.63 -10.48 2.34
C ALA A 69 7.85 -9.56 2.46
N ARG A 70 8.27 -8.91 1.37
CA ARG A 70 9.33 -7.89 1.41
C ARG A 70 9.00 -6.75 2.37
N TYR A 71 7.76 -6.27 2.37
CA TYR A 71 7.32 -5.23 3.32
C TYR A 71 7.23 -5.73 4.77
N ALA A 72 6.87 -7.00 4.98
CA ALA A 72 6.82 -7.64 6.28
C ALA A 72 8.23 -7.84 6.88
N TYR A 73 9.17 -8.36 6.09
CA TYR A 73 10.57 -8.53 6.50
C TYR A 73 11.23 -7.19 6.83
N ALA A 74 10.98 -6.14 6.05
CA ALA A 74 11.48 -4.80 6.33
C ALA A 74 10.99 -4.24 7.69
N ARG A 75 9.92 -4.80 8.26
CA ARG A 75 9.34 -4.46 9.56
C ARG A 75 9.68 -5.47 10.66
N GLY A 76 10.57 -6.42 10.39
CA GLY A 76 10.97 -7.46 11.35
C GLY A 76 9.93 -8.55 11.57
N MET A 77 8.97 -8.71 10.66
CA MET A 77 7.99 -9.81 10.70
C MET A 77 8.54 -11.03 9.93
N GLU A 78 8.21 -12.22 10.41
CA GLU A 78 8.51 -13.49 9.74
C GLU A 78 7.21 -14.14 9.23
N PRO A 79 6.71 -13.75 8.04
CA PRO A 79 5.51 -14.36 7.47
C PRO A 79 5.75 -15.84 7.16
N PRO A 80 4.71 -16.68 7.23
CA PRO A 80 4.84 -18.12 6.98
C PRO A 80 5.28 -18.37 5.54
N PHE A 81 6.36 -19.15 5.39
CA PHE A 81 6.81 -19.67 4.09
C PHE A 81 5.78 -20.69 3.59
N SER A 82 5.08 -20.36 2.51
CA SER A 82 4.32 -21.36 1.76
C SER A 82 5.18 -21.91 0.62
N ASP A 83 4.90 -23.14 0.16
CA ASP A 83 5.60 -23.72 -1.00
C ASP A 83 5.50 -22.82 -2.25
N GLN A 84 4.39 -22.09 -2.38
CA GLN A 84 4.20 -21.07 -3.42
C GLN A 84 5.18 -19.90 -3.26
N THR A 85 5.44 -19.46 -2.02
CA THR A 85 6.42 -18.39 -1.72
C THR A 85 7.84 -18.85 -2.05
N VAL A 86 8.18 -20.12 -1.84
CA VAL A 86 9.48 -20.68 -2.20
C VAL A 86 9.68 -20.70 -3.72
N GLN A 87 8.64 -21.06 -4.49
CA GLN A 87 8.73 -21.05 -5.95
C GLN A 87 8.86 -19.65 -6.53
N GLU A 88 8.17 -18.65 -5.96
CA GLU A 88 8.26 -17.25 -6.41
C GLU A 88 9.64 -16.61 -6.13
N GLU A 89 10.36 -17.05 -5.10
CA GLU A 89 11.70 -16.52 -4.73
C GLU A 89 12.87 -17.23 -5.44
N LEU A 90 12.66 -18.44 -5.97
CA LEU A 90 13.70 -19.22 -6.65
C LEU A 90 13.73 -19.04 -8.17
N GLY A 91 12.73 -18.36 -8.75
CA GLY A 91 12.63 -18.06 -10.18
C GLY A 91 11.84 -19.07 -10.98
#